data_AF-A0A150KLY8-F1
#
_entry.id   AF-A0A150KLY8-F1
#
_cell.length_a   1.000
_cell.length_b   1.000
_cell.length_c   1.000
_cell.angle_alpha   90.00
_cell.angle_beta   90.00
_cell.angle_gamma   90.00
#
_symmetry.space_group_name_H-M   'P 1'
#
loop_
_entity.id
_entity.type
_entity.pdbx_description
1 polymer ?
#
loop_
_entity_poly.entity_id
_entity_poly.type
_entity_poly.pdbx_seq_one_letter_code
_entity_poly.pdbx_strand_id
1 'polypeptide(L)' 'MDQVVKWHDFFGEENVFICGKGDDVFHVIPNQRDEEGNSYARVLSKSAMIKFVEKLKEENVR' A
#
# COMPACT_ATOMS: atom_id res chain seq x y z
N MET A 1 6.10 8.64 -14.93
CA MET A 1 6.86 7.91 -13.90
C MET A 1 5.86 7.48 -12.86
N ASP A 2 5.58 6.19 -12.78
CA ASP A 2 4.68 5.63 -11.77
C ASP A 2 5.36 5.80 -10.40
N GLN A 3 4.69 6.48 -9.48
CA GLN A 3 5.25 6.77 -8.15
C GLN A 3 5.34 5.47 -7.35
N VAL A 4 6.53 5.15 -6.87
CA VAL A 4 6.80 4.01 -5.99
C VAL A 4 7.07 4.55 -4.58
N VAL A 5 6.33 4.04 -3.60
CA VAL A 5 6.51 4.38 -2.19
C VAL A 5 6.91 3.12 -1.43
N LYS A 6 8.11 3.15 -0.84
CA LYS A 6 8.57 2.10 0.07
C LYS A 6 8.22 2.48 1.50
N TRP A 7 7.84 1.51 2.31
CA TRP A 7 7.57 1.72 3.73
C TRP A 7 7.92 0.47 4.53
N HIS A 8 8.19 0.65 5.83
CA HIS A 8 8.43 -0.47 6.74
C HIS A 8 7.20 -0.65 7.63
N ASP A 9 6.77 -1.89 7.80
CA ASP A 9 5.71 -2.18 8.76
C ASP A 9 6.22 -2.16 10.20
N PHE A 10 5.32 -2.46 11.13
CA PHE A 10 5.65 -2.50 12.56
C PHE A 10 6.71 -3.55 12.93
N PHE A 11 6.87 -4.59 12.11
CA PHE A 11 7.87 -5.64 12.31
C PHE A 11 9.22 -5.30 11.65
N GLY A 12 9.29 -4.18 10.93
CA GLY A 12 10.49 -3.75 10.20
C GLY A 12 10.61 -4.33 8.80
N GLU A 13 9.56 -4.96 8.28
CA GLU A 13 9.56 -5.57 6.95
C GLU A 13 9.31 -4.51 5.86
N GLU A 14 10.10 -4.53 4.78
CA GLU A 14 9.94 -3.62 3.64
C GLU A 14 8.71 -4.01 2.80
N ASN A 15 7.82 -3.05 2.61
CA ASN A 15 6.63 -3.15 1.79
C ASN A 15 6.63 -2.05 0.71
N VAL A 16 5.89 -2.27 -0.38
CA VAL A 16 5.91 -1.35 -1.54
C VAL A 16 4.49 -1.01 -2.00
N PHE A 17 4.22 0.28 -2.19
CA PHE A 17 3.09 0.76 -2.97
C PHE A 17 3.55 1.21 -4.36
N ILE A 18 2.82 0.78 -5.38
CA ILE A 18 3.03 1.20 -6.77
C ILE A 18 1.73 1.77 -7.29
N CYS A 19 1.75 3.02 -7.76
CA CYS A 19 0.60 3.63 -8.40
C CYS A 19 0.33 2.99 -9.77
N GLY A 20 -0.85 2.40 -9.93
CA GLY A 20 -1.34 1.91 -11.21
C GLY A 20 -2.00 3.00 -12.05
N LYS A 21 -2.71 2.57 -13.10
CA LYS A 21 -3.56 3.47 -13.90
C LYS A 21 -4.89 3.71 -13.19
N GLY A 22 -5.44 4.90 -13.35
CA GLY A 22 -6.75 5.23 -12.77
C GLY A 22 -6.73 5.28 -11.25
N ASP A 23 -7.59 4.49 -10.61
CA ASP A 23 -7.76 4.44 -9.15
C ASP A 23 -6.98 3.29 -8.49
N ASP A 24 -6.12 2.57 -9.22
CA ASP A 24 -5.45 1.39 -8.70
C ASP A 24 -4.14 1.71 -7.96
N VAL A 25 -3.94 1.08 -6.81
CA VAL A 25 -2.68 1.05 -6.06
C VAL A 25 -2.32 -0.40 -5.76
N PHE A 26 -1.15 -0.84 -6.19
CA PHE A 26 -0.64 -2.18 -5.88
C PHE A 26 0.15 -2.13 -4.57
N HIS A 27 -0.28 -2.90 -3.58
CA HIS A 27 0.46 -3.13 -2.35
C HIS A 27 1.17 -4.48 -2.42
N VAL A 28 2.50 -4.45 -2.51
CA VAL A 28 3.35 -5.64 -2.62
C VAL A 28 4.03 -5.90 -1.27
N ILE A 29 3.93 -7.15 -0.82
CA ILE A 29 4.55 -7.67 0.39
C ILE A 29 5.58 -8.73 -0.04
N PRO A 30 6.85 -8.35 -0.30
CA PRO A 30 7.82 -9.24 -0.96
C PRO A 30 8.12 -10.53 -0.19
N ASN A 31 8.02 -10.48 1.14
CA ASN A 31 8.32 -11.60 2.03
C ASN A 31 7.11 -12.54 2.25
N GLN A 32 5.93 -12.15 1.78
CA GLN A 32 4.77 -13.03 1.73
C GLN A 32 4.68 -13.63 0.33
N ARG A 33 4.61 -14.95 0.24
CA ARG A 33 4.46 -15.67 -1.03
C ARG A 33 3.05 -16.21 -1.18
N ASP A 34 2.52 -16.17 -2.40
CA ASP A 34 1.29 -16.87 -2.74
C ASP A 34 1.54 -18.37 -3.02
N GLU A 35 0.49 -19.11 -3.39
CA GLU A 35 0.55 -20.54 -3.68
C GLU A 35 1.48 -20.88 -4.85
N GLU A 36 1.79 -19.90 -5.71
CA GLU A 36 2.68 -20.04 -6.86
C GLU A 36 4.13 -19.61 -6.55
N GLY A 37 4.41 -19.12 -5.34
CA GLY A 37 5.72 -18.61 -4.95
C GLY A 37 6.01 -17.17 -5.41
N ASN A 38 5.02 -16.46 -5.96
CA ASN A 38 5.15 -15.07 -6.33
C ASN A 38 5.02 -14.17 -5.09
N SER A 39 5.56 -12.95 -5.17
CA SER A 39 5.36 -11.97 -4.10
C SER A 39 3.88 -11.62 -4.01
N TYR A 40 3.33 -11.71 -2.81
CA TYR A 40 1.94 -11.37 -2.57
C TYR A 40 1.69 -9.89 -2.90
N ALA A 41 0.70 -9.64 -3.75
CA ALA A 41 0.26 -8.32 -4.11
C ALA A 41 -1.27 -8.22 -3.99
N ARG A 42 -1.75 -7.09 -3.48
CA ARG A 42 -3.18 -6.76 -3.48
C ARG A 42 -3.42 -5.42 -4.13
N VAL A 43 -4.57 -5.27 -4.78
CA VAL A 43 -5.00 -4.01 -5.39
C VAL A 43 -5.89 -3.26 -4.42
N LEU A 44 -5.56 -1.98 -4.21
CA LEU A 44 -6.29 -1.05 -3.36
C LEU A 44 -6.81 0.12 -4.21
N SER A 45 -7.90 0.73 -3.77
CA SER A 45 -8.41 1.97 -4.36
C SER A 45 -7.64 3.17 -3.80
N LYS A 46 -7.04 3.96 -4.69
CA LYS A 46 -6.35 5.22 -4.36
C LYS A 46 -7.30 6.19 -3.66
N SER A 47 -8.52 6.34 -4.16
CA SER A 47 -9.53 7.22 -3.58
C SER A 47 -9.94 6.78 -2.17
N ALA A 48 -10.06 5.47 -1.92
CA ALA A 48 -10.32 4.94 -0.57
C ALA A 48 -9.13 5.19 0.38
N MET A 49 -7.89 4.99 -0.08
CA MET A 49 -6.69 5.27 0.72
C MET A 49 -6.58 6.75 1.11
N ILE A 50 -6.88 7.66 0.19
CA ILE A 50 -6.87 9.10 0.47
C ILE A 50 -7.89 9.43 1.56
N LYS A 51 -9.14 8.97 1.43
CA LYS A 51 -10.19 9.19 2.45
C LYS A 51 -9.80 8.61 3.81
N PHE A 52 -9.17 7.44 3.83
CA PHE A 52 -8.69 6.83 5.07
C PHE A 52 -7.62 7.69 5.75
N VAL A 53 -6.64 8.19 4.99
CA VAL A 53 -5.59 9.08 5.51
C VAL A 53 -6.17 10.40 6.01
N GLU A 54 -7.16 10.97 5.32
CA GLU A 54 -7.88 12.16 5.76
C GLU A 54 -8.55 11.93 7.12
N LYS A 55 -9.22 10.79 7.32
CA LYS A 55 -9.82 10.44 8.62
C LYS A 55 -8.80 10.24 9.73
N LEU A 56 -7.68 9.57 9.45
CA LEU A 56 -6.60 9.45 10.43
C LEU A 56 -6.02 10.80 10.85
N LYS A 57 -5.96 11.78 9.94
CA LYS A 57 -5.50 13.13 10.26
C LYS A 57 -6.52 13.89 11.12
N GLU A 58 -7.81 13.77 10.82
CA GLU A 58 -8.86 14.38 11.65
C GLU A 58 -8.82 13.85 13.10
N GLU A 59 -8.58 12.56 13.28
CA GLU A 59 -8.54 11.91 14.61
C GLU A 59 -7.25 12.22 15.39
N ASN A 60 -6.11 12.39 14.71
CA ASN A 60 -4.82 12.72 15.33
C ASN A 60 -4.62 14.22 15.63
N VAL A 61 -5.61 15.08 15.33
CA VAL A 61 -5.60 16.52 15.68
C VAL A 61 -6.32 16.77 17.03
N ARG A 62 -6.43 15.76 17.89
CA ARG A 62 -6.92 15.87 19.27
C ARG A 62 -5.85 15.57 20.30
#